data_AF-A0A0D6XBN8-F1
#
_entry.id   AF-A0A0D6XBN8-F1
#
_cell.length_a   1.000
_cell.length_b   1.000
_cell.length_c   1.000
_cell.angle_alpha   90.00
_cell.angle_beta   90.00
_cell.angle_gamma   90.00
#
_symmetry.space_group_name_H-M   'P 1'
#
loop_
_entity.id
_entity.type
_entity.pdbx_description
1 polymer ?
#
loop_
_entity_poly.entity_id
_entity_poly.type
_entity_poly.pdbx_seq_one_letter_code
_entity_poly.pdbx_strand_id
1 'polypeptide(L)'
;MKKLWTLVLAGLLGGLLAGCGGGGTGPSPLSQLSQAETETENQGQALLSEAVSAFSDLIPQALSPQATGEVPPITLASSGEETVLIGGPWRPPFPFPLPPVDKPLFITIKGKPPRAHLAYLRQDPAGRYFLEWYGERGVAPVRVPATLTTTGQAPSDRQKVKHKWSFQFIPPKIDLIFYTEDPVDPFALHIVSEPPPSTLPGRPLQSTPTYTLPGRFKVVCCGWPKPWPTLDIPPIWLIRQDVSVVGLPYDNPRVKNATTIEELVGQDLGFLYIRRKLPGGTTTDCGLNRVWCPPDTDPFLNLRLVRQGEGYAIQFTKLSDPKQVIATLPAQVSLNGDQSFIGIEDDLNSPEEPTLKIKWPKITIEIKIVIR
;
A
#
# COMPACT_ATOMS: atom_id res chain seq x y z
N MET A 1 -60.45 1.08 40.70
CA MET A 1 -59.29 0.17 40.82
C MET A 1 -58.69 0.02 39.42
N LYS A 2 -57.59 0.74 39.15
CA LYS A 2 -56.20 0.23 39.01
C LYS A 2 -55.99 -0.55 37.70
N LYS A 3 -55.42 0.05 36.65
CA LYS A 3 -53.95 0.11 36.37
C LYS A 3 -53.26 -1.25 36.60
N LEU A 4 -53.14 -2.06 35.54
CA LEU A 4 -52.14 -3.12 35.34
C LEU A 4 -52.01 -3.39 33.81
N TRP A 5 -51.31 -2.52 33.06
CA TRP A 5 -49.89 -2.66 32.63
C TRP A 5 -49.75 -3.64 31.45
N THR A 6 -49.71 -3.24 30.17
CA THR A 6 -48.70 -2.39 29.49
C THR A 6 -47.24 -2.90 29.62
N LEU A 7 -47.03 -4.21 29.84
CA LEU A 7 -45.69 -4.79 29.99
C LEU A 7 -45.29 -5.84 28.93
N VAL A 8 -46.20 -6.24 28.03
CA VAL A 8 -45.88 -7.30 27.05
C VAL A 8 -45.50 -6.74 25.67
N LEU A 9 -45.91 -5.50 25.33
CA LEU A 9 -45.51 -4.86 24.06
C LEU A 9 -44.23 -4.00 24.17
N ALA A 10 -43.71 -3.72 25.37
CA ALA A 10 -42.42 -3.04 25.55
C ALA A 10 -41.22 -4.01 25.54
N GLY A 11 -41.45 -5.33 25.64
CA GLY A 11 -40.39 -6.35 25.66
C GLY A 11 -39.87 -6.78 24.28
N LEU A 12 -40.59 -6.45 23.19
CA LEU A 12 -40.23 -6.84 21.82
C LEU A 12 -39.72 -5.69 20.94
N LEU A 13 -39.68 -4.47 21.48
CA LEU A 13 -39.10 -3.28 20.83
C LEU A 13 -37.84 -2.74 21.55
N GLY A 14 -37.39 -3.38 22.64
CA GLY A 14 -36.18 -3.02 23.38
C GLY A 14 -34.89 -3.76 22.95
N GLY A 15 -34.93 -4.52 21.85
CA GLY A 15 -33.77 -5.33 21.38
C GLY A 15 -32.89 -4.66 20.33
N LEU A 16 -33.20 -3.43 19.89
CA LEU A 16 -32.50 -2.78 18.77
C LEU A 16 -31.94 -1.39 19.06
N LEU A 17 -32.03 -0.89 20.30
CA LEU A 17 -31.44 0.39 20.68
C LEU A 17 -30.83 0.31 22.08
N ALA A 18 -29.53 0.59 22.16
CA ALA A 18 -28.66 0.74 23.33
C ALA A 18 -27.95 -0.52 23.90
N GLY A 19 -26.62 -0.57 23.66
CA GLY A 19 -25.67 -0.54 24.77
C GLY A 19 -25.18 -1.87 25.34
N CYS A 20 -23.94 -2.21 24.96
CA CYS A 20 -22.83 -2.53 25.86
C CYS A 20 -23.19 -3.08 27.26
N GLY A 21 -23.02 -4.37 27.45
CA GLY A 21 -23.14 -4.99 28.76
C GLY A 21 -22.85 -6.49 28.73
N GLY A 22 -21.70 -6.88 28.17
CA GLY A 22 -21.23 -8.26 28.17
C GLY A 22 -19.72 -8.28 28.03
N GLY A 23 -19.02 -8.39 29.16
CA GLY A 23 -17.57 -8.41 29.23
C GLY A 23 -16.97 -9.60 28.50
N GLY A 24 -16.53 -9.38 27.27
CA GLY A 24 -15.41 -10.09 26.69
C GLY A 24 -14.23 -9.14 26.71
N THR A 25 -13.19 -9.44 27.48
CA THR A 25 -11.89 -8.72 27.50
C THR A 25 -11.09 -9.01 26.23
N GLY A 26 -11.74 -8.93 25.06
CA GLY A 26 -11.12 -9.10 23.76
C GLY A 26 -10.68 -7.75 23.19
N PRO A 27 -9.56 -7.70 22.45
CA PRO A 27 -9.16 -6.49 21.72
C PRO A 27 -10.28 -6.05 20.75
N SER A 28 -10.53 -4.75 20.66
CA SER A 28 -11.49 -4.18 19.69
C SER A 28 -11.17 -4.64 18.25
N PRO A 29 -12.16 -4.75 17.34
CA PRO A 29 -11.91 -5.13 15.95
C PRO A 29 -10.84 -4.29 15.24
N LEU A 30 -10.79 -2.98 15.53
CA LEU A 30 -9.77 -2.08 15.01
C LEU A 30 -8.37 -2.40 15.54
N SER A 31 -8.24 -2.68 16.83
CA SER A 31 -6.95 -3.08 17.41
C SER A 31 -6.47 -4.43 16.87
N GLN A 32 -7.37 -5.37 16.59
CA GLN A 32 -7.02 -6.64 15.94
C GLN A 32 -6.51 -6.43 14.51
N LEU A 33 -7.11 -5.51 13.75
CA LEU A 33 -6.68 -5.20 12.39
C LEU A 33 -5.32 -4.50 12.38
N SER A 34 -5.11 -3.55 13.29
CA SER A 34 -3.79 -2.91 13.47
C SER A 34 -2.71 -3.92 13.85
N GLN A 35 -3.01 -4.89 14.71
CA GLN A 35 -2.06 -5.96 15.07
C GLN A 35 -1.75 -6.84 13.86
N ALA A 36 -2.77 -7.20 13.05
CA ALA A 36 -2.59 -8.00 11.85
C ALA A 36 -1.75 -7.28 10.77
N GLU A 37 -1.88 -5.96 10.67
CA GLU A 37 -1.04 -5.12 9.83
C GLU A 37 0.43 -5.16 10.27
N THR A 38 0.70 -4.93 11.56
CA THR A 38 2.05 -5.04 12.13
C THR A 38 2.64 -6.44 11.98
N GLU A 39 1.84 -7.49 12.18
CA GLU A 39 2.27 -8.87 11.99
C GLU A 39 2.60 -9.15 10.51
N THR A 40 1.77 -8.68 9.58
CA THR A 40 2.01 -8.83 8.13
C THR A 40 3.30 -8.11 7.71
N GLU A 41 3.54 -6.91 8.25
CA GLU A 41 4.79 -6.18 8.04
C GLU A 41 5.99 -6.95 8.61
N ASN A 42 5.92 -7.43 9.86
CA ASN A 42 6.98 -8.22 10.48
C ASN A 42 7.29 -9.51 9.71
N GLN A 43 6.27 -10.20 9.17
CA GLN A 43 6.46 -11.36 8.31
C GLN A 43 7.17 -10.99 7.00
N GLY A 44 6.82 -9.85 6.39
CA GLY A 44 7.53 -9.31 5.23
C GLY A 44 8.99 -8.98 5.53
N GLN A 45 9.26 -8.36 6.69
CA GLN A 45 10.62 -8.04 7.14
C GLN A 45 11.48 -9.29 7.40
N ALA A 46 10.89 -10.32 8.00
CA ALA A 46 11.56 -11.59 8.20
C ALA A 46 11.91 -12.26 6.86
N LEU A 47 10.98 -12.25 5.91
CA LEU A 47 11.20 -12.79 4.57
C LEU A 47 12.27 -12.00 3.80
N LEU A 48 12.27 -10.67 3.92
CA LEU A 48 13.33 -9.83 3.35
C LEU A 48 14.70 -10.19 3.96
N SER A 49 14.77 -10.32 5.29
CA SER A 49 16.02 -10.67 5.99
C SER A 49 16.56 -12.03 5.55
N GLU A 50 15.67 -13.00 5.33
CA GLU A 50 16.02 -14.29 4.75
C GLU A 50 16.57 -14.13 3.34
N ALA A 51 15.90 -13.34 2.49
CA ALA A 51 16.35 -13.09 1.13
C ALA A 51 17.72 -12.37 1.08
N VAL A 52 17.96 -11.38 1.94
CA VAL A 52 19.27 -10.73 2.08
C VAL A 52 20.35 -11.76 2.42
N SER A 53 20.06 -12.66 3.36
CA SER A 53 20.97 -13.75 3.73
C SER A 53 21.22 -14.71 2.57
N ALA A 54 20.16 -15.02 1.80
CA ALA A 54 20.24 -15.86 0.62
C ALA A 54 21.12 -15.25 -0.47
N PHE A 55 21.31 -13.92 -0.50
CA PHE A 55 22.17 -13.18 -1.43
C PHE A 55 23.51 -12.71 -0.83
N SER A 56 23.95 -13.30 0.29
CA SER A 56 25.19 -12.91 1.00
C SER A 56 26.50 -13.05 0.20
N ASP A 57 26.50 -13.82 -0.89
CA ASP A 57 27.60 -13.90 -1.86
C ASP A 57 27.72 -12.67 -2.76
N LEU A 58 26.62 -11.92 -2.93
CA LEU A 58 26.57 -10.73 -3.78
C LEU A 58 26.48 -9.44 -2.96
N ILE A 59 25.82 -9.46 -1.80
CA ILE A 59 25.62 -8.28 -0.96
C ILE A 59 26.85 -8.08 -0.05
N PRO A 60 27.53 -6.93 -0.09
CA PRO A 60 28.69 -6.67 0.77
C PRO A 60 28.38 -6.84 2.26
N GLN A 61 29.21 -7.60 2.98
CA GLN A 61 29.00 -7.87 4.41
C GLN A 61 29.04 -6.61 5.29
N ALA A 62 29.69 -5.53 4.85
CA ALA A 62 29.66 -4.25 5.56
C ALA A 62 28.27 -3.61 5.64
N LEU A 63 27.32 -4.11 4.85
CA LEU A 63 25.90 -3.74 4.87
C LEU A 63 25.06 -4.66 5.77
N SER A 64 25.68 -5.67 6.39
CA SER A 64 25.04 -6.55 7.38
C SER A 64 24.61 -5.77 8.61
N PRO A 65 23.61 -6.26 9.39
CA PRO A 65 22.92 -5.45 10.38
C PRO A 65 23.85 -4.92 11.47
N GLN A 66 24.17 -3.62 11.42
CA GLN A 66 24.55 -2.89 12.62
C GLN A 66 23.26 -2.54 13.38
N ALA A 67 23.28 -2.66 14.70
CA ALA A 67 22.11 -2.50 15.57
C ALA A 67 21.60 -1.05 15.64
N THR A 68 21.13 -0.51 14.53
CA THR A 68 20.37 0.73 14.49
C THR A 68 18.89 0.38 14.70
N GLY A 69 18.17 1.13 15.53
CA GLY A 69 16.79 0.82 15.93
C GLY A 69 15.74 0.90 14.82
N GLU A 70 16.10 1.31 13.60
CA GLU A 70 15.19 1.48 12.48
C GLU A 70 15.15 0.25 11.57
N VAL A 71 13.93 -0.19 11.23
CA VAL A 71 13.67 -1.35 10.37
C VAL A 71 13.83 -0.92 8.90
N PRO A 72 14.42 -1.75 8.02
CA PRO A 72 14.45 -1.46 6.58
C PRO A 72 13.04 -1.20 6.06
N PRO A 73 12.82 -0.19 5.22
CA PRO A 73 11.49 -0.02 4.68
C PRO A 73 11.13 -1.16 3.72
N ILE A 74 9.84 -1.41 3.57
CA ILE A 74 9.30 -2.38 2.62
C ILE A 74 8.05 -1.82 1.94
N THR A 75 7.77 -2.37 0.77
CA THR A 75 6.48 -2.30 0.09
C THR A 75 5.99 -3.72 -0.14
N LEU A 76 4.88 -4.07 0.50
CA LEU A 76 4.11 -5.28 0.26
C LEU A 76 2.86 -4.91 -0.53
N ALA A 77 2.57 -5.61 -1.61
CA ALA A 77 1.34 -5.42 -2.37
C ALA A 77 0.77 -6.76 -2.80
N SER A 78 -0.56 -6.88 -2.81
CA SER A 78 -1.25 -8.08 -3.26
C SER A 78 -2.44 -7.76 -4.16
N SER A 79 -2.54 -8.52 -5.26
CA SER A 79 -3.70 -8.56 -6.15
C SER A 79 -4.80 -9.54 -5.67
N GLY A 80 -4.61 -10.17 -4.52
CA GLY A 80 -5.43 -11.29 -4.04
C GLY A 80 -4.96 -12.66 -4.53
N GLU A 81 -4.30 -12.73 -5.69
CA GLU A 81 -3.72 -13.95 -6.25
C GLU A 81 -2.19 -13.98 -6.09
N GLU A 82 -1.55 -12.85 -6.36
CA GLU A 82 -0.11 -12.67 -6.21
C GLU A 82 0.16 -11.77 -5.01
N THR A 83 1.29 -11.99 -4.34
CA THR A 83 1.86 -11.03 -3.38
C THR A 83 3.29 -10.72 -3.80
N VAL A 84 3.61 -9.43 -3.78
CA VAL A 84 4.92 -8.89 -4.10
C VAL A 84 5.45 -8.19 -2.86
N LEU A 85 6.65 -8.55 -2.43
CA LEU A 85 7.46 -7.79 -1.48
C LEU A 85 8.57 -7.09 -2.24
N ILE A 86 8.82 -5.82 -1.93
CA ILE A 86 9.98 -5.06 -2.38
C ILE A 86 10.63 -4.45 -1.13
N GLY A 87 11.94 -4.58 -1.00
CA GLY A 87 12.68 -3.96 0.10
C GLY A 87 14.18 -3.97 -0.12
N GLY A 88 14.90 -3.15 0.62
CA GLY A 88 16.35 -2.98 0.47
C GLY A 88 17.15 -3.79 1.49
N PRO A 89 18.38 -4.24 1.14
CA PRO A 89 19.32 -4.79 2.12
C PRO A 89 19.89 -3.75 3.11
N TRP A 90 19.56 -2.47 2.97
CA TRP A 90 20.05 -1.40 3.84
C TRP A 90 18.96 -0.89 4.78
N ARG A 91 19.42 -0.34 5.91
CA ARG A 91 18.60 0.47 6.81
C ARG A 91 18.73 1.94 6.45
N PRO A 92 17.74 2.80 6.76
CA PRO A 92 17.89 4.24 6.64
C PRO A 92 19.00 4.79 7.56
N PRO A 93 19.69 5.88 7.18
CA PRO A 93 19.63 6.52 5.85
C PRO A 93 20.31 5.67 4.77
N PHE A 94 19.98 5.93 3.50
CA PHE A 94 20.57 5.19 2.39
C PHE A 94 22.12 5.33 2.38
N PRO A 95 22.88 4.23 2.27
CA PRO A 95 24.32 4.25 2.61
C PRO A 95 25.25 4.63 1.44
N PHE A 96 24.71 4.91 0.25
CA PHE A 96 25.52 5.17 -0.94
C PHE A 96 25.29 6.57 -1.51
N PRO A 97 26.30 7.15 -2.17
CA PRO A 97 26.11 8.33 -3.00
C PRO A 97 25.06 8.11 -4.09
N LEU A 98 24.42 9.18 -4.51
CA LEU A 98 23.42 9.17 -5.59
C LEU A 98 24.03 9.70 -6.90
N PRO A 99 23.74 9.08 -8.06
CA PRO A 99 23.01 7.83 -8.22
C PRO A 99 23.84 6.62 -7.76
N PRO A 100 23.21 5.56 -7.21
CA PRO A 100 23.92 4.42 -6.61
C PRO A 100 24.36 3.38 -7.65
N VAL A 101 25.15 3.82 -8.63
CA VAL A 101 25.67 2.94 -9.69
C VAL A 101 26.59 1.88 -9.09
N ASP A 102 26.47 0.65 -9.60
CA ASP A 102 27.19 -0.54 -9.14
C ASP A 102 26.90 -0.95 -7.68
N LYS A 103 25.74 -0.53 -7.16
CA LYS A 103 25.27 -0.89 -5.82
C LYS A 103 24.03 -1.78 -5.88
N PRO A 104 23.83 -2.67 -4.88
CA PRO A 104 22.55 -3.35 -4.72
C PRO A 104 21.47 -2.29 -4.51
N LEU A 105 20.31 -2.48 -5.14
CA LEU A 105 19.22 -1.52 -5.17
C LEU A 105 17.96 -1.95 -4.41
N PHE A 106 17.61 -3.23 -4.46
CA PHE A 106 16.51 -3.80 -3.68
C PHE A 106 16.36 -5.27 -4.05
N ILE A 107 15.60 -5.98 -3.25
CA ILE A 107 15.15 -7.34 -3.48
C ILE A 107 13.65 -7.30 -3.76
N THR A 108 13.23 -8.07 -4.76
CA THR A 108 11.82 -8.39 -4.97
C THR A 108 11.56 -9.85 -4.59
N ILE A 109 10.47 -10.13 -3.91
CA ILE A 109 10.05 -11.50 -3.57
C ILE A 109 8.62 -11.71 -4.05
N LYS A 110 8.40 -12.78 -4.83
CA LYS A 110 7.11 -13.13 -5.42
C LYS A 110 6.85 -14.63 -5.40
N GLY A 111 5.60 -15.01 -5.65
CA GLY A 111 5.19 -16.39 -5.86
C GLY A 111 4.95 -17.21 -4.58
N LYS A 112 4.47 -18.44 -4.78
CA LYS A 112 4.19 -19.42 -3.73
C LYS A 112 4.61 -20.81 -4.24
N PRO A 113 5.76 -21.37 -3.82
CA PRO A 113 6.68 -20.87 -2.80
C PRO A 113 7.42 -19.58 -3.21
N PRO A 114 7.84 -18.74 -2.25
CA PRO A 114 8.45 -17.46 -2.53
C PRO A 114 9.85 -17.58 -3.15
N ARG A 115 10.10 -16.71 -4.13
CA ARG A 115 11.33 -16.62 -4.91
C ARG A 115 11.82 -15.18 -4.90
N ALA A 116 13.11 -14.99 -4.61
CA ALA A 116 13.72 -13.67 -4.49
C ALA A 116 14.64 -13.34 -5.66
N HIS A 117 14.66 -12.06 -6.04
CA HIS A 117 15.55 -11.49 -7.05
C HIS A 117 16.19 -10.21 -6.51
N LEU A 118 17.49 -10.05 -6.71
CA LEU A 118 18.26 -8.88 -6.29
C LEU A 118 18.54 -7.99 -7.50
N ALA A 119 18.19 -6.71 -7.42
CA ALA A 119 18.51 -5.71 -8.44
C ALA A 119 19.79 -4.96 -8.08
N TYR A 120 20.64 -4.71 -9.08
CA TYR A 120 21.74 -3.76 -9.03
C TYR A 120 21.49 -2.64 -10.04
N LEU A 121 21.76 -1.38 -9.66
CA LEU A 121 21.85 -0.32 -10.67
C LEU A 121 23.17 -0.45 -11.41
N ARG A 122 23.12 -0.39 -12.72
CA ARG A 122 24.30 -0.36 -13.58
C ARG A 122 24.15 0.71 -14.64
N GLN A 123 25.29 1.14 -15.16
CA GLN A 123 25.37 2.07 -16.27
C GLN A 123 26.29 1.48 -17.33
N ASP A 124 25.89 1.57 -18.61
CA ASP A 124 26.75 1.16 -19.71
C ASP A 124 27.70 2.31 -20.12
N PRO A 125 28.73 2.04 -20.95
CA PRO A 125 29.63 3.10 -21.43
C PRO A 125 28.94 4.20 -22.25
N ALA A 126 27.71 3.96 -22.75
CA ALA A 126 26.90 4.95 -23.45
C ALA A 126 26.03 5.79 -22.49
N GLY A 127 26.16 5.58 -21.17
CA GLY A 127 25.45 6.31 -20.13
C GLY A 127 24.03 5.80 -19.85
N ARG A 128 23.59 4.70 -20.48
CA ARG A 128 22.25 4.13 -20.28
C ARG A 128 22.19 3.32 -18.99
N TYR A 129 21.11 3.50 -18.23
CA TYR A 129 20.89 2.77 -16.99
C TYR A 129 20.12 1.48 -17.21
N PHE A 130 20.45 0.48 -16.41
CA PHE A 130 19.72 -0.79 -16.35
C PHE A 130 19.74 -1.35 -14.95
N LEU A 131 18.69 -2.09 -14.61
CA LEU A 131 18.71 -2.99 -13.47
C LEU A 131 19.30 -4.33 -13.91
N GLU A 132 20.43 -4.68 -13.34
CA GLU A 132 21.02 -6.01 -13.48
C GLU A 132 20.45 -6.90 -12.37
N TRP A 133 19.62 -7.86 -12.79
CA TRP A 133 18.86 -8.74 -11.91
C TRP A 133 19.58 -10.05 -11.68
N TYR A 134 19.76 -10.40 -10.42
CA TYR A 134 20.31 -11.66 -9.96
C TYR A 134 19.22 -12.53 -9.37
N GLY A 135 19.18 -13.79 -9.80
CA GLY A 135 18.27 -14.81 -9.30
C GLY A 135 19.04 -15.96 -8.66
N GLU A 136 18.68 -17.19 -9.04
CA GLU A 136 19.30 -18.43 -8.59
C GLU A 136 20.83 -18.46 -8.75
N ARG A 137 21.52 -19.12 -7.82
CA ARG A 137 22.98 -19.18 -7.81
C ARG A 137 23.51 -19.90 -9.05
N GLY A 138 24.50 -19.32 -9.71
CA GLY A 138 25.09 -19.87 -10.94
C GLY A 138 24.32 -19.52 -12.22
N VAL A 139 23.16 -18.86 -12.12
CA VAL A 139 22.44 -18.32 -13.27
C VAL A 139 22.97 -16.92 -13.60
N ALA A 140 23.21 -16.67 -14.90
CA ALA A 140 23.68 -15.38 -15.36
C ALA A 140 22.65 -14.28 -15.08
N PRO A 141 23.08 -13.07 -14.65
CA PRO A 141 22.15 -11.98 -14.40
C PRO A 141 21.53 -11.47 -15.71
N VAL A 142 20.34 -10.91 -15.62
CA VAL A 142 19.63 -10.32 -16.76
C VAL A 142 19.52 -8.81 -16.60
N ARG A 143 19.77 -8.07 -17.67
CA ARG A 143 19.70 -6.61 -17.69
C ARG A 143 18.35 -6.16 -18.22
N VAL A 144 17.64 -5.36 -17.44
CA VAL A 144 16.38 -4.73 -17.82
C VAL A 144 16.59 -3.22 -17.87
N PRO A 145 16.17 -2.51 -18.93
CA PRO A 145 16.32 -1.06 -19.02
C PRO A 145 15.69 -0.36 -17.81
N ALA A 146 16.38 0.66 -17.30
CA ALA A 146 15.88 1.53 -16.25
C ALA A 146 15.93 2.99 -16.70
N THR A 147 14.90 3.73 -16.32
CA THR A 147 14.86 5.19 -16.47
C THR A 147 15.28 5.83 -15.17
N LEU A 148 16.14 6.83 -15.27
CA LEU A 148 16.61 7.62 -14.15
C LEU A 148 16.24 9.08 -14.37
N THR A 149 15.41 9.64 -13.48
CA THR A 149 14.94 11.02 -13.57
C THR A 149 15.20 11.71 -12.24
N THR A 150 15.72 12.94 -12.27
CA THR A 150 16.08 13.68 -11.05
C THR A 150 15.58 15.12 -11.09
N THR A 151 15.26 15.65 -9.92
CA THR A 151 14.97 17.06 -9.66
C THR A 151 15.88 17.55 -8.54
N GLY A 152 16.30 18.81 -8.64
CA GLY A 152 17.24 19.39 -7.69
C GLY A 152 18.67 18.87 -7.85
N GLN A 153 19.54 19.30 -6.94
CA GLN A 153 20.94 18.87 -6.91
C GLN A 153 21.10 17.76 -5.88
N ALA A 154 21.89 16.73 -6.20
CA ALA A 154 22.16 15.63 -5.28
C ALA A 154 22.70 16.18 -3.94
N PRO A 155 22.16 15.72 -2.80
CA PRO A 155 22.53 16.24 -1.50
C PRO A 155 24.00 15.94 -1.19
N SER A 156 24.67 16.86 -0.50
CA SER A 156 25.98 16.57 0.10
C SER A 156 25.86 15.44 1.12
N ASP A 157 26.96 14.72 1.41
CA ASP A 157 27.03 13.55 2.30
C ASP A 157 26.40 13.72 3.71
N ARG A 158 26.01 14.94 4.10
CA ARG A 158 25.41 15.28 5.39
C ARG A 158 23.88 15.27 5.42
N GLN A 159 23.18 15.29 4.28
CA GLN A 159 21.71 15.30 4.25
C GLN A 159 21.16 13.86 4.28
N LYS A 160 20.20 13.61 5.19
CA LYS A 160 19.56 12.29 5.31
C LYS A 160 18.63 12.03 4.13
N VAL A 161 19.09 11.25 3.16
CA VAL A 161 18.27 10.77 2.05
C VAL A 161 17.26 9.73 2.55
N LYS A 162 15.97 9.99 2.33
CA LYS A 162 14.90 9.01 2.47
C LYS A 162 14.69 8.27 1.17
N HIS A 163 14.09 7.09 1.26
CA HIS A 163 13.71 6.32 0.10
C HIS A 163 12.42 5.53 0.35
N LYS A 164 11.77 5.10 -0.73
CA LYS A 164 10.61 4.22 -0.72
C LYS A 164 10.44 3.53 -2.06
N TRP A 165 9.73 2.41 -2.05
CA TRP A 165 9.38 1.68 -3.25
C TRP A 165 7.91 1.80 -3.56
N SER A 166 7.64 1.91 -4.84
CA SER A 166 6.33 1.96 -5.46
C SER A 166 6.22 0.81 -6.45
N PHE A 167 5.02 0.27 -6.59
CA PHE A 167 4.77 -0.91 -7.42
C PHE A 167 3.42 -0.83 -8.12
N GLN A 168 3.42 -1.21 -9.38
CA GLN A 168 2.22 -1.44 -10.18
C GLN A 168 2.20 -2.87 -10.66
N PHE A 169 1.01 -3.49 -10.73
CA PHE A 169 0.83 -4.82 -11.30
C PHE A 169 0.66 -4.77 -12.83
N ILE A 170 0.02 -3.72 -13.38
CA ILE A 170 -0.36 -3.67 -14.80
C ILE A 170 -0.22 -2.23 -15.39
N PRO A 171 0.68 -2.02 -16.36
CA PRO A 171 1.83 -2.89 -16.66
C PRO A 171 2.72 -3.00 -15.41
N PRO A 172 3.43 -4.12 -15.21
CA PRO A 172 4.21 -4.29 -14.01
C PRO A 172 5.40 -3.34 -14.00
N LYS A 173 5.47 -2.49 -12.97
CA LYS A 173 6.52 -1.47 -12.82
C LYS A 173 6.98 -1.40 -11.38
N ILE A 174 8.28 -1.24 -11.20
CA ILE A 174 8.91 -0.94 -9.92
C ILE A 174 9.49 0.45 -10.03
N ASP A 175 9.15 1.29 -9.05
CA ASP A 175 9.68 2.63 -8.91
C ASP A 175 10.36 2.77 -7.55
N LEU A 176 11.59 3.26 -7.55
CA LEU A 176 12.34 3.61 -6.35
C LEU A 176 12.61 5.11 -6.39
N ILE A 177 12.09 5.82 -5.40
CA ILE A 177 12.38 7.23 -5.22
C ILE A 177 13.33 7.43 -4.03
N PHE A 178 14.38 8.22 -4.25
CA PHE A 178 15.20 8.83 -3.22
C PHE A 178 14.82 10.31 -3.11
N TYR A 179 14.70 10.84 -1.90
CA TYR A 179 14.34 12.25 -1.73
C TYR A 179 14.87 12.85 -0.41
N THR A 180 14.99 14.18 -0.39
CA THR A 180 15.21 14.98 0.82
C THR A 180 13.89 15.61 1.27
N GLU A 181 13.72 15.81 2.58
CA GLU A 181 12.59 16.58 3.13
C GLU A 181 12.95 18.06 3.31
N ASP A 182 14.06 18.52 2.73
CA ASP A 182 14.52 19.89 2.86
C ASP A 182 13.74 20.79 1.89
N PRO A 183 12.89 21.72 2.39
CA PRO A 183 12.12 22.60 1.51
C PRO A 183 12.98 23.68 0.85
N VAL A 184 14.20 23.92 1.33
CA VAL A 184 15.12 24.93 0.78
C VAL A 184 15.89 24.36 -0.41
N ASP A 185 16.43 23.15 -0.24
CA ASP A 185 17.18 22.42 -1.27
C ASP A 185 16.53 21.05 -1.54
N PRO A 186 15.35 21.02 -2.18
CA PRO A 186 14.65 19.78 -2.46
C PRO A 186 15.40 18.98 -3.53
N PHE A 187 15.51 17.68 -3.27
CA PHE A 187 16.08 16.72 -4.20
C PHE A 187 15.16 15.52 -4.30
N ALA A 188 14.96 15.04 -5.52
CA ALA A 188 14.39 13.72 -5.76
C ALA A 188 15.07 13.00 -6.94
N LEU A 189 15.08 11.68 -6.87
CA LEU A 189 15.62 10.79 -7.89
C LEU A 189 14.72 9.57 -8.01
N HIS A 190 14.14 9.36 -9.18
CA HIS A 190 13.40 8.15 -9.55
C HIS A 190 14.30 7.18 -10.30
N ILE A 191 14.13 5.90 -9.97
CA ILE A 191 14.62 4.78 -10.76
C ILE A 191 13.43 3.89 -11.07
N VAL A 192 13.02 3.88 -12.34
CA VAL A 192 11.85 3.14 -12.81
C VAL A 192 12.30 2.02 -13.74
N SER A 193 11.83 0.80 -13.49
CA SER A 193 12.13 -0.37 -14.31
C SER A 193 10.95 -1.35 -14.32
N GLU A 194 10.90 -2.19 -15.35
CA GLU A 194 10.11 -3.42 -15.30
C GLU A 194 10.71 -4.41 -14.26
N PRO A 195 9.91 -5.31 -13.68
CA PRO A 195 10.39 -6.38 -12.81
C PRO A 195 11.34 -7.34 -13.54
N PRO A 196 12.03 -8.26 -12.83
CA PRO A 196 12.83 -9.28 -13.49
C PRO A 196 11.96 -10.09 -14.45
N PRO A 197 12.49 -10.50 -15.62
CA PRO A 197 11.74 -11.33 -16.55
C PRO A 197 11.41 -12.67 -15.91
N SER A 198 10.27 -13.25 -16.28
CA SER A 198 9.80 -14.54 -15.75
C SER A 198 10.74 -15.71 -16.07
N THR A 199 11.62 -15.54 -17.06
CA THR A 199 12.65 -16.52 -17.44
C THR A 199 13.83 -16.56 -16.48
N LEU A 200 14.03 -15.53 -15.63
CA LEU A 200 15.07 -15.54 -14.61
C LEU A 200 14.58 -16.26 -13.35
N PRO A 201 15.03 -17.49 -13.06
CA PRO A 201 14.63 -18.18 -11.84
C PRO A 201 15.12 -17.42 -10.60
N GLY A 202 14.24 -17.19 -9.62
CA GLY A 202 14.59 -16.52 -8.37
C GLY A 202 15.22 -17.48 -7.36
N ARG A 203 15.97 -16.93 -6.40
CA ARG A 203 16.51 -17.71 -5.27
C ARG A 203 15.34 -18.23 -4.42
N PRO A 204 15.24 -19.55 -4.18
CA PRO A 204 14.22 -20.09 -3.32
C PRO A 204 14.43 -19.61 -1.88
N LEU A 205 13.34 -19.27 -1.23
CA LEU A 205 13.29 -19.03 0.20
C LEU A 205 12.63 -20.24 0.88
N GLN A 206 13.05 -20.50 2.11
CA GLN A 206 12.54 -21.53 3.00
C GLN A 206 11.20 -21.11 3.62
N SER A 207 11.07 -19.84 4.02
CA SER A 207 9.85 -19.36 4.67
C SER A 207 8.76 -19.04 3.64
N THR A 208 7.54 -19.51 3.89
CA THR A 208 6.34 -19.06 3.14
C THR A 208 5.41 -18.33 4.11
N PRO A 209 5.37 -16.98 4.11
CA PRO A 209 4.56 -16.24 5.06
C PRO A 209 3.08 -16.51 4.84
N THR A 210 2.33 -16.57 5.93
CA THR A 210 0.87 -16.58 5.92
C THR A 210 0.40 -15.24 6.44
N TYR A 211 0.27 -14.28 5.54
CA TYR A 211 -0.15 -12.92 5.87
C TYR A 211 -1.53 -12.92 6.53
N THR A 212 -1.61 -12.38 7.75
CA THR A 212 -2.81 -12.43 8.58
C THR A 212 -3.78 -11.29 8.28
N LEU A 213 -3.29 -10.18 7.72
CA LEU A 213 -4.09 -8.99 7.41
C LEU A 213 -5.33 -9.28 6.54
N PRO A 214 -5.27 -10.02 5.42
CA PRO A 214 -6.45 -10.27 4.59
C PRO A 214 -7.55 -11.03 5.32
N GLY A 215 -7.18 -12.06 6.08
CA GLY A 215 -8.13 -12.86 6.87
C GLY A 215 -8.78 -12.03 7.97
N ARG A 216 -7.97 -11.26 8.72
CA ARG A 216 -8.48 -10.37 9.77
C ARG A 216 -9.34 -9.24 9.21
N PHE A 217 -8.94 -8.67 8.07
CA PHE A 217 -9.73 -7.68 7.38
C PHE A 217 -11.10 -8.23 6.97
N LYS A 218 -11.20 -9.44 6.39
CA LYS A 218 -12.50 -10.03 6.02
C LYS A 218 -13.41 -10.18 7.25
N VAL A 219 -12.88 -10.66 8.38
CA VAL A 219 -13.64 -10.80 9.64
C VAL A 219 -14.14 -9.45 10.15
N VAL A 220 -13.28 -8.44 10.19
CA VAL A 220 -13.66 -7.11 10.69
C VAL A 220 -14.61 -6.43 9.69
N CYS A 221 -14.25 -6.38 8.41
CA CYS A 221 -15.01 -5.76 7.32
C CYS A 221 -16.45 -6.29 7.25
N CYS A 222 -16.66 -7.61 7.23
CA CYS A 222 -17.99 -8.19 7.05
C CYS A 222 -18.95 -7.90 8.22
N GLY A 223 -18.45 -7.44 9.38
CA GLY A 223 -19.28 -7.03 10.51
C GLY A 223 -19.83 -5.61 10.44
N TRP A 224 -19.34 -4.77 9.52
CA TRP A 224 -19.79 -3.37 9.41
C TRP A 224 -20.96 -3.21 8.43
N PRO A 225 -21.99 -2.42 8.76
CA PRO A 225 -23.06 -2.06 7.81
C PRO A 225 -22.48 -1.35 6.59
N LYS A 226 -22.87 -1.78 5.38
CA LYS A 226 -22.39 -1.22 4.10
C LYS A 226 -23.57 -0.92 3.18
N PRO A 227 -23.45 0.04 2.24
CA PRO A 227 -24.50 0.30 1.25
C PRO A 227 -24.74 -0.89 0.32
N TRP A 228 -23.70 -1.70 0.09
CA TRP A 228 -23.74 -2.90 -0.75
C TRP A 228 -22.90 -4.01 -0.12
N PRO A 229 -23.21 -5.29 -0.40
CA PRO A 229 -22.28 -6.38 -0.11
C PRO A 229 -20.98 -6.21 -0.93
N THR A 230 -19.86 -6.73 -0.45
CA THR A 230 -18.60 -6.78 -1.22
C THR A 230 -18.60 -7.99 -2.15
N LEU A 231 -17.88 -7.90 -3.28
CA LEU A 231 -17.63 -9.09 -4.11
C LEU A 231 -16.87 -10.15 -3.31
N ASP A 232 -17.15 -11.43 -3.55
CA ASP A 232 -16.42 -12.55 -2.94
C ASP A 232 -15.09 -12.80 -3.67
N ILE A 233 -14.18 -11.86 -3.49
CA ILE A 233 -12.79 -11.95 -3.93
C ILE A 233 -11.85 -11.79 -2.73
N PRO A 234 -10.60 -12.27 -2.80
CA PRO A 234 -9.62 -11.96 -1.78
C PRO A 234 -9.43 -10.44 -1.62
N PRO A 235 -9.25 -9.93 -0.39
CA PRO A 235 -8.92 -8.53 -0.18
C PRO A 235 -7.63 -8.16 -0.90
N ILE A 236 -7.67 -7.02 -1.59
CA ILE A 236 -6.53 -6.44 -2.28
C ILE A 236 -5.88 -5.48 -1.29
N TRP A 237 -4.55 -5.50 -1.14
CA TRP A 237 -3.90 -4.71 -0.11
C TRP A 237 -2.50 -4.23 -0.47
N LEU A 238 -2.09 -3.14 0.15
CA LEU A 238 -0.78 -2.51 0.04
C LEU A 238 -0.33 -2.06 1.41
N ILE A 239 0.88 -2.43 1.81
CA ILE A 239 1.56 -1.92 3.00
C ILE A 239 2.88 -1.31 2.54
N ARG A 240 3.06 -0.03 2.80
CA ARG A 240 4.31 0.71 2.64
C ARG A 240 4.63 1.40 3.97
N GLN A 241 5.88 1.85 4.13
CA GLN A 241 6.37 2.52 5.34
C GLN A 241 5.51 3.70 5.84
N ASP A 242 4.75 4.34 4.94
CA ASP A 242 4.01 5.58 5.17
C ASP A 242 2.48 5.42 4.98
N VAL A 243 2.02 4.30 4.39
CA VAL A 243 0.61 4.05 4.12
C VAL A 243 0.28 2.55 4.14
N SER A 244 -0.89 2.19 4.67
CA SER A 244 -1.48 0.87 4.53
C SER A 244 -2.89 0.99 3.99
N VAL A 245 -3.19 0.18 2.98
CA VAL A 245 -4.44 0.23 2.24
C VAL A 245 -4.96 -1.20 2.06
N VAL A 246 -6.24 -1.42 2.32
CA VAL A 246 -6.93 -2.67 1.97
C VAL A 246 -8.26 -2.31 1.33
N GLY A 247 -8.52 -2.84 0.13
CA GLY A 247 -9.70 -2.50 -0.66
C GLY A 247 -10.52 -3.72 -1.06
N LEU A 248 -11.84 -3.56 -1.07
CA LEU A 248 -12.79 -4.50 -1.66
C LEU A 248 -13.85 -3.75 -2.49
N PRO A 249 -14.09 -4.17 -3.74
CA PRO A 249 -15.19 -3.63 -4.54
C PRO A 249 -16.55 -4.05 -3.99
N TYR A 250 -17.54 -3.19 -4.16
CA TYR A 250 -18.93 -3.57 -3.92
C TYR A 250 -19.49 -4.42 -5.05
N ASP A 251 -20.38 -5.36 -4.70
CA ASP A 251 -21.32 -5.95 -5.62
C ASP A 251 -22.49 -4.99 -5.86
N ASN A 252 -22.20 -3.87 -6.52
CA ASN A 252 -23.18 -2.89 -6.92
C ASN A 252 -23.60 -3.15 -8.38
N PRO A 253 -24.86 -3.51 -8.66
CA PRO A 253 -25.34 -3.78 -10.01
C PRO A 253 -25.15 -2.60 -10.98
N ARG A 254 -25.18 -1.36 -10.47
CA ARG A 254 -24.91 -0.17 -11.29
C ARG A 254 -23.46 -0.12 -11.75
N VAL A 255 -22.52 -0.53 -10.91
CA VAL A 255 -21.10 -0.64 -11.28
C VAL A 255 -20.89 -1.76 -12.30
N LYS A 256 -21.53 -2.92 -12.09
CA LYS A 256 -21.41 -4.08 -12.98
C LYS A 256 -21.90 -3.81 -14.41
N ASN A 257 -22.97 -3.02 -14.53
CA ASN A 257 -23.68 -2.79 -15.79
C ASN A 257 -23.33 -1.45 -16.45
N ALA A 258 -22.47 -0.63 -15.83
CA ALA A 258 -22.16 0.69 -16.35
C ALA A 258 -21.44 0.61 -17.71
N THR A 259 -21.89 1.43 -18.64
CA THR A 259 -21.26 1.59 -19.96
C THR A 259 -20.53 2.93 -20.11
N THR A 260 -20.80 3.88 -19.22
CA THR A 260 -20.16 5.20 -19.16
C THR A 260 -19.74 5.53 -17.72
N ILE A 261 -18.78 6.45 -17.55
CA ILE A 261 -18.34 6.90 -16.22
C ILE A 261 -19.43 7.74 -15.55
N GLU A 262 -20.21 8.48 -16.34
CA GLU A 262 -21.34 9.29 -15.89
C GLU A 262 -22.38 8.47 -15.12
N GLU A 263 -22.65 7.23 -15.56
CA GLU A 263 -23.56 6.30 -14.86
C GLU A 263 -23.07 5.92 -13.45
N LEU A 264 -21.77 6.04 -13.20
CA LEU A 264 -21.15 5.77 -11.91
C LEU A 264 -21.13 6.98 -10.98
N VAL A 265 -21.43 8.19 -11.47
CA VAL A 265 -21.44 9.38 -10.63
C VAL A 265 -22.53 9.24 -9.55
N GLY A 266 -22.14 9.51 -8.30
CA GLY A 266 -22.95 9.31 -7.11
C GLY A 266 -23.04 7.85 -6.64
N GLN A 267 -22.41 6.90 -7.33
CA GLN A 267 -22.41 5.50 -6.92
C GLN A 267 -21.31 5.19 -5.91
N ASP A 268 -21.65 4.35 -4.93
CA ASP A 268 -20.69 3.72 -4.03
C ASP A 268 -19.99 2.59 -4.79
N LEU A 269 -18.67 2.71 -4.92
CA LEU A 269 -17.82 1.84 -5.74
C LEU A 269 -17.20 0.70 -4.93
N GLY A 270 -16.85 0.98 -3.67
CA GLY A 270 -16.23 -0.02 -2.83
C GLY A 270 -15.87 0.48 -1.44
N PHE A 271 -15.24 -0.42 -0.71
CA PHE A 271 -14.87 -0.29 0.68
C PHE A 271 -13.35 -0.26 0.80
N LEU A 272 -12.83 0.67 1.59
CA LEU A 272 -11.40 0.83 1.81
C LEU A 272 -11.09 0.96 3.30
N TYR A 273 -10.15 0.18 3.77
CA TYR A 273 -9.39 0.50 4.97
C TYR A 273 -8.13 1.23 4.55
N ILE A 274 -7.89 2.39 5.14
CA ILE A 274 -6.69 3.15 4.85
C ILE A 274 -6.11 3.79 6.11
N ARG A 275 -4.81 3.65 6.29
CA ARG A 275 -4.06 4.23 7.41
C ARG A 275 -2.77 4.84 6.93
N ARG A 276 -2.42 5.94 7.59
CA ARG A 276 -1.11 6.55 7.48
C ARG A 276 -0.18 6.00 8.57
N LYS A 277 1.09 5.82 8.22
CA LYS A 277 2.17 5.45 9.14
C LYS A 277 3.15 6.61 9.25
N LEU A 278 3.47 7.02 10.47
CA LEU A 278 4.41 8.11 10.75
C LEU A 278 5.73 7.54 11.29
N PRO A 279 6.87 8.24 11.13
CA PRO A 279 8.12 7.82 11.74
C PRO A 279 7.97 7.80 13.27
N GLY A 280 8.27 6.66 13.91
CA GLY A 280 8.15 6.48 15.37
C GLY A 280 6.85 5.82 15.86
N GLY A 281 5.95 5.42 14.95
CA GLY A 281 4.73 4.67 15.26
C GLY A 281 3.50 5.18 14.51
N THR A 282 2.35 4.57 14.76
CA THR A 282 1.08 5.12 14.27
C THR A 282 0.61 6.21 15.22
N THR A 283 0.85 7.49 14.91
CA THR A 283 0.27 8.59 15.71
C THR A 283 -1.14 8.90 15.22
N THR A 284 -1.97 9.38 16.16
CA THR A 284 -3.36 9.83 15.99
C THR A 284 -3.43 11.37 16.00
N ASP A 285 -2.36 12.06 15.63
CA ASP A 285 -2.28 13.53 15.74
C ASP A 285 -1.91 14.16 14.40
N CYS A 286 -2.71 15.14 14.01
CA CYS A 286 -2.71 15.73 12.69
C CYS A 286 -2.64 17.25 12.80
N GLY A 287 -1.51 17.81 12.34
CA GLY A 287 -1.25 19.24 12.35
C GLY A 287 -2.19 20.09 11.47
N LEU A 288 -1.97 21.40 11.54
CA LEU A 288 -2.88 22.50 11.13
C LEU A 288 -3.36 22.55 9.65
N ASN A 289 -2.99 21.62 8.76
CA ASN A 289 -3.18 21.79 7.31
C ASN A 289 -4.08 20.76 6.59
N ARG A 290 -5.01 20.06 7.27
CA ARG A 290 -6.23 19.42 6.69
C ARG A 290 -6.11 18.62 5.38
N VAL A 291 -4.95 18.04 5.08
CA VAL A 291 -4.79 17.22 3.89
C VAL A 291 -4.49 15.79 4.34
N TRP A 292 -5.57 15.03 4.41
CA TRP A 292 -5.64 13.59 4.67
C TRP A 292 -5.14 13.10 6.04
N CYS A 293 -6.08 13.09 7.00
CA CYS A 293 -5.97 12.37 8.26
C CYS A 293 -7.05 11.29 8.28
N PRO A 294 -6.71 10.00 8.32
CA PRO A 294 -7.71 8.99 8.69
C PRO A 294 -8.29 9.44 10.04
N PRO A 295 -9.62 9.61 10.17
CA PRO A 295 -10.20 10.18 11.37
C PRO A 295 -9.84 9.31 12.58
N ASP A 296 -9.59 9.96 13.71
CA ASP A 296 -9.08 9.39 14.98
C ASP A 296 -9.89 8.23 15.59
N THR A 297 -10.92 7.73 14.90
CA THR A 297 -11.79 6.65 15.37
C THR A 297 -12.26 5.64 14.31
N ASP A 298 -12.12 5.89 12.99
CA ASP A 298 -12.69 4.97 11.98
C ASP A 298 -11.90 4.97 10.65
N PRO A 299 -10.94 4.03 10.45
CA PRO A 299 -10.15 3.91 9.22
C PRO A 299 -10.91 3.28 8.06
N PHE A 300 -12.21 2.99 8.23
CA PHE A 300 -13.05 2.37 7.23
C PHE A 300 -13.86 3.40 6.44
N LEU A 301 -13.61 3.43 5.14
CA LEU A 301 -14.15 4.42 4.22
C LEU A 301 -14.97 3.75 3.12
N ASN A 302 -16.07 4.39 2.78
CA ASN A 302 -16.84 4.13 1.57
C ASN A 302 -16.34 5.06 0.45
N LEU A 303 -16.06 4.50 -0.73
CA LEU A 303 -15.62 5.23 -1.91
C LEU A 303 -16.80 5.55 -2.80
N ARG A 304 -17.06 6.83 -3.01
CA ARG A 304 -18.10 7.31 -3.92
C ARG A 304 -17.51 8.15 -5.03
N LEU A 305 -17.88 7.89 -6.27
CA LEU A 305 -17.52 8.75 -7.40
C LEU A 305 -18.39 10.01 -7.39
N VAL A 306 -17.77 11.18 -7.53
CA VAL A 306 -18.48 12.44 -7.68
C VAL A 306 -17.89 13.25 -8.84
N ARG A 307 -18.67 14.18 -9.37
CA ARG A 307 -18.19 15.16 -10.34
C ARG A 307 -17.52 16.33 -9.61
N GLN A 308 -16.33 16.73 -10.05
CA GLN A 308 -15.60 17.87 -9.50
C GLN A 308 -15.08 18.75 -10.64
N GLY A 309 -15.69 19.91 -10.83
CA GLY A 309 -15.41 20.77 -12.00
C GLY A 309 -15.68 20.02 -13.30
N GLU A 310 -14.71 20.05 -14.22
CA GLU A 310 -14.75 19.31 -15.48
C GLU A 310 -14.31 17.84 -15.36
N GLY A 311 -13.83 17.42 -14.19
CA GLY A 311 -13.31 16.08 -13.94
C GLY A 311 -14.08 15.28 -12.88
N TYR A 312 -13.40 14.25 -12.39
CA TYR A 312 -13.93 13.33 -11.38
C TYR A 312 -13.14 13.41 -10.08
N ALA A 313 -13.81 13.03 -9.00
CA ALA A 313 -13.18 12.90 -7.70
C ALA A 313 -13.75 11.70 -6.95
N ILE A 314 -12.95 11.15 -6.04
CA ILE A 314 -13.42 10.15 -5.07
C ILE A 314 -13.72 10.84 -3.76
N GLN A 315 -14.96 10.71 -3.33
CA GLN A 315 -15.40 11.10 -2.03
C GLN A 315 -15.26 9.92 -1.06
N PHE A 316 -14.43 10.10 -0.04
CA PHE A 316 -14.33 9.19 1.08
C PHE A 316 -15.34 9.60 2.14
N THR A 317 -16.23 8.69 2.49
CA THR A 317 -17.24 8.88 3.54
C THR A 317 -17.02 7.86 4.65
N LYS A 318 -17.32 8.20 5.90
CA LYS A 318 -17.25 7.20 6.98
C LYS A 318 -18.27 6.11 6.73
N LEU A 319 -17.89 4.88 7.00
CA LEU A 319 -18.85 3.79 6.90
C LEU A 319 -19.93 3.87 8.00
N SER A 320 -19.54 4.28 9.20
CA SER A 320 -20.44 4.48 10.35
C SER A 320 -21.42 5.66 10.19
N ASP A 321 -21.05 6.67 9.40
CA ASP A 321 -21.92 7.79 9.02
C ASP A 321 -21.66 8.19 7.56
N PRO A 322 -22.40 7.61 6.59
CA PRO A 322 -22.21 7.88 5.17
C PRO A 322 -22.49 9.34 4.74
N LYS A 323 -23.10 10.16 5.62
CA LYS A 323 -23.27 11.60 5.37
C LYS A 323 -22.01 12.39 5.71
N GLN A 324 -21.15 11.85 6.56
CA GLN A 324 -19.90 12.48 6.93
C GLN A 324 -18.83 12.24 5.85
N VAL A 325 -18.53 13.30 5.11
CA VAL A 325 -17.44 13.33 4.13
C VAL A 325 -16.12 13.59 4.85
N ILE A 326 -15.14 12.73 4.62
CA ILE A 326 -13.80 12.81 5.21
C ILE A 326 -12.82 13.50 4.27
N ALA A 327 -12.87 13.15 3.00
CA ALA A 327 -12.05 13.79 1.97
C ALA A 327 -12.74 13.68 0.62
N THR A 328 -12.42 14.61 -0.26
CA THR A 328 -12.75 14.55 -1.69
C THR A 328 -11.46 14.76 -2.45
N LEU A 329 -10.94 13.71 -3.07
CA LEU A 329 -9.65 13.71 -3.74
C LEU A 329 -9.85 13.64 -5.25
N PRO A 330 -9.12 14.46 -6.04
CA PRO A 330 -9.13 14.34 -7.49
C PRO A 330 -8.80 12.92 -7.93
N ALA A 331 -9.53 12.42 -8.92
CA ALA A 331 -9.34 11.07 -9.40
C ALA A 331 -9.53 10.94 -10.91
N GLN A 332 -8.77 10.04 -11.53
CA GLN A 332 -9.04 9.57 -12.87
C GLN A 332 -9.76 8.22 -12.78
N VAL A 333 -10.81 8.04 -13.58
CA VAL A 333 -11.63 6.83 -13.56
C VAL A 333 -11.85 6.33 -14.98
N SER A 334 -11.69 5.04 -15.19
CA SER A 334 -11.90 4.39 -16.49
C SER A 334 -12.61 3.04 -16.37
N LEU A 335 -13.40 2.68 -17.39
CA LEU A 335 -14.12 1.41 -17.48
C LEU A 335 -13.30 0.35 -18.23
N ASN A 336 -12.30 -0.23 -17.57
CA ASN A 336 -11.37 -1.21 -18.17
C ASN A 336 -10.87 -2.26 -17.15
N GLY A 337 -11.70 -2.54 -16.16
CA GLY A 337 -11.39 -3.45 -15.05
C GLY A 337 -11.62 -4.92 -15.39
N ASP A 338 -10.55 -5.68 -15.63
CA ASP A 338 -10.64 -7.14 -15.80
C ASP A 338 -9.95 -7.91 -14.66
N GLN A 339 -8.99 -7.28 -13.99
CA GLN A 339 -8.21 -7.85 -12.89
C GLN A 339 -8.21 -6.90 -11.69
N SER A 340 -8.14 -7.49 -10.50
CA SER A 340 -8.19 -6.77 -9.23
C SER A 340 -6.78 -6.53 -8.69
N PHE A 341 -6.38 -5.28 -8.49
CA PHE A 341 -5.11 -4.98 -7.83
C PHE A 341 -5.11 -3.58 -7.19
N ILE A 342 -4.10 -3.37 -6.34
CA ILE A 342 -3.76 -2.04 -5.84
C ILE A 342 -2.28 -1.79 -6.13
N GLY A 343 -1.98 -0.60 -6.63
CA GLY A 343 -0.64 -0.13 -6.91
C GLY A 343 -0.45 1.27 -6.35
N ILE A 344 0.81 1.69 -6.28
CA ILE A 344 1.19 3.03 -5.85
C ILE A 344 2.32 3.54 -6.75
N GLU A 345 2.27 4.82 -7.05
CA GLU A 345 3.25 5.56 -7.84
C GLU A 345 3.60 6.83 -7.08
N ASP A 346 4.88 7.18 -6.99
CA ASP A 346 5.29 8.45 -6.39
C ASP A 346 5.40 9.53 -7.47
N ASP A 347 5.24 10.80 -7.08
CA ASP A 347 5.48 11.95 -7.96
C ASP A 347 6.89 12.51 -7.66
N LEU A 348 7.70 12.69 -8.69
CA LEU A 348 9.07 13.20 -8.57
C LEU A 348 9.10 14.63 -7.99
N ASN A 349 8.08 15.44 -8.25
CA ASN A 349 8.00 16.81 -7.75
C ASN A 349 7.28 16.93 -6.41
N SER A 350 6.56 15.87 -6.03
CA SER A 350 5.82 15.80 -4.78
C SER A 350 5.88 14.37 -4.22
N PRO A 351 7.06 13.92 -3.75
CA PRO A 351 7.24 12.60 -3.15
C PRO A 351 6.18 12.30 -2.09
N GLU A 352 5.77 13.29 -1.31
CA GLU A 352 4.74 13.19 -0.28
C GLU A 352 3.30 13.03 -0.82
N GLU A 353 3.08 13.13 -2.13
CA GLU A 353 1.76 13.06 -2.77
C GLU A 353 1.63 11.89 -3.78
N PRO A 354 1.77 10.62 -3.35
CA PRO A 354 1.71 9.50 -4.26
C PRO A 354 0.32 9.31 -4.87
N THR A 355 0.29 8.68 -6.05
CA THR A 355 -0.94 8.24 -6.70
C THR A 355 -1.23 6.79 -6.32
N LEU A 356 -2.37 6.57 -5.68
CA LEU A 356 -2.91 5.25 -5.41
C LEU A 356 -3.74 4.80 -6.62
N LYS A 357 -3.39 3.64 -7.17
CA LYS A 357 -4.11 3.02 -8.30
C LYS A 357 -4.87 1.81 -7.81
N ILE A 358 -6.19 1.88 -7.83
CA ILE A 358 -7.08 0.78 -7.46
C ILE A 358 -7.73 0.28 -8.74
N LYS A 359 -7.49 -0.99 -9.08
CA LYS A 359 -8.20 -1.67 -10.16
C LYS A 359 -9.13 -2.71 -9.55
N TRP A 360 -10.39 -2.62 -9.91
CA TRP A 360 -11.45 -3.55 -9.52
C TRP A 360 -12.13 -4.09 -10.79
N PRO A 361 -13.00 -5.11 -10.68
CA PRO A 361 -13.79 -5.53 -11.83
C PRO A 361 -14.57 -4.34 -12.39
N LYS A 362 -14.55 -4.19 -13.71
CA LYS A 362 -15.08 -3.10 -14.54
C LYS A 362 -14.43 -1.73 -14.39
N ILE A 363 -13.80 -1.38 -13.28
CA ILE A 363 -13.34 -0.01 -13.00
C ILE A 363 -11.87 0.07 -12.60
N THR A 364 -11.16 1.06 -13.15
CA THR A 364 -9.86 1.53 -12.63
C THR A 364 -10.05 2.92 -12.05
N ILE A 365 -9.48 3.15 -10.87
CA ILE A 365 -9.53 4.41 -10.12
C ILE A 365 -8.08 4.81 -9.77
N GLU A 366 -7.66 5.99 -10.17
CA GLU A 366 -6.37 6.57 -9.81
C GLU A 366 -6.61 7.81 -8.96
N ILE A 367 -6.14 7.80 -7.71
CA ILE A 367 -6.42 8.82 -6.71
C ILE A 367 -5.09 9.39 -6.22
N LYS A 368 -4.90 10.70 -6.33
CA LYS A 368 -3.76 11.36 -5.67
C LYS A 368 -4.03 11.44 -4.17
N ILE A 369 -3.19 10.76 -3.39
CA ILE A 369 -3.24 10.81 -1.93
C ILE A 369 -2.08 11.66 -1.44
N VAL A 370 -2.31 12.46 -0.41
CA VAL A 370 -1.28 13.32 0.17
C VAL A 370 -0.92 12.77 1.55
N ILE A 371 0.37 12.57 1.78
CA ILE A 371 0.95 11.95 2.97
C ILE A 371 1.93 12.97 3.58
N ARG A 372 1.40 14.08 4.13
CA ARG A 372 2.21 15.20 4.66
C ARG A 372 2.44 15.16 6.16
#